data_AF-A0A2V6LWU1-F1
#
_entry.id   AF-A0A2V6LWU1-F1
#
_cell.length_a   1.000
_cell.length_b   1.000
_cell.length_c   1.000
_cell.angle_alpha   90.00
_cell.angle_beta   90.00
_cell.angle_gamma   90.00
#
_symmetry.space_group_name_H-M   'P 1'
#
loop_
_entity.id
_entity.type
_entity.pdbx_description
1 polymer ?
#
loop_
_entity_poly.entity_id
_entity_poly.type
_entity_poly.pdbx_seq_one_letter_code
_entity_poly.pdbx_strand_id
1 'polypeptide(L)'
;MKLSSETENLFTVLRQSAKPKPVSAIEKLIEDAPDRDLCRINAIAFAARHKLNEEDVIAAFLHGARLGIFDMSWNILCPACGGVLDSGA
;
A
#
# COMPACT_ATOMS: atom_id res chain seq x y z
N MET A 1 8.38 3.02 -16.74
CA MET A 1 8.26 4.50 -16.62
C MET A 1 9.52 5.03 -15.95
N LYS A 2 10.04 6.22 -16.29
CA LYS A 2 11.22 6.76 -15.59
C LYS A 2 10.73 7.31 -14.24
N LEU A 3 11.26 6.81 -13.12
CA LEU A 3 10.91 7.38 -11.81
C LEU A 3 11.36 8.83 -11.74
N SER A 4 10.53 9.68 -11.16
CA SER A 4 10.94 11.04 -10.82
C SER A 4 11.94 11.00 -9.65
N SER A 5 12.76 12.05 -9.52
CA SER A 5 13.67 12.17 -8.38
C SER A 5 12.94 12.21 -7.04
N GLU A 6 11.70 12.70 -7.03
CA GLU A 6 10.84 12.73 -5.85
C GLU A 6 10.42 11.32 -5.43
N THR A 7 9.96 10.47 -6.38
CA THR A 7 9.58 9.08 -6.09
C THR A 7 10.76 8.27 -5.54
N GLU A 8 11.96 8.42 -6.11
CA GLU A 8 13.14 7.71 -5.63
C GLU A 8 13.54 8.11 -4.20
N ASN A 9 13.38 9.40 -3.85
CA ASN A 9 13.61 9.86 -2.48
C ASN A 9 12.62 9.23 -1.50
N LEU A 10 11.34 9.16 -1.86
CA LEU A 10 10.31 8.51 -1.04
C LEU A 10 10.59 7.01 -0.86
N PHE A 11 10.99 6.31 -1.94
CA PHE A 11 11.36 4.90 -1.88
C PHE A 11 12.59 4.67 -1.00
N THR A 12 13.59 5.54 -1.10
CA THR A 12 14.78 5.48 -0.23
C THR A 12 14.40 5.53 1.25
N VAL A 13 13.51 6.45 1.65
CA VAL A 13 13.06 6.56 3.05
C VAL A 13 12.18 5.36 3.44
N LEU A 14 11.35 4.85 2.54
CA LEU A 14 10.54 3.66 2.79
C LEU A 14 11.39 2.41 3.04
N ARG A 15 12.45 2.20 2.25
CA ARG A 15 13.43 1.11 2.44
C ARG A 15 14.12 1.16 3.80
N GLN A 16 14.30 2.36 4.36
CA GLN A 16 14.88 2.55 5.70
C GLN A 16 13.87 2.32 6.84
N SER A 17 12.57 2.41 6.54
CA SER A 17 11.52 2.43 7.55
C SER A 17 10.80 1.09 7.73
N ALA A 18 10.86 0.19 6.74
CA ALA A 18 10.15 -1.08 6.77
C ALA A 18 10.99 -2.24 6.24
N LYS A 19 10.50 -3.48 6.40
CA LYS A 19 11.28 -4.67 6.00
C LYS A 19 11.48 -4.74 4.48
N PRO A 20 12.61 -5.26 3.99
CA PRO A 20 12.96 -5.20 2.57
C PRO A 20 11.97 -5.89 1.63
N LYS A 21 11.42 -7.05 2.03
CA LYS A 21 10.51 -7.84 1.17
C LYS A 21 9.18 -7.11 0.89
N PRO A 22 8.43 -6.61 1.90
CA PRO A 22 7.27 -5.76 1.66
C PRO A 22 7.58 -4.52 0.84
N VAL A 23 8.68 -3.81 1.15
CA VAL A 23 9.04 -2.57 0.43
C VAL A 23 9.28 -2.86 -1.04
N SER A 24 10.07 -3.89 -1.37
CA SER A 24 10.31 -4.29 -2.75
C SER A 24 9.02 -4.68 -3.49
N ALA A 25 8.06 -5.32 -2.81
CA ALA A 25 6.78 -5.65 -3.41
C ALA A 25 5.91 -4.41 -3.66
N ILE A 26 5.96 -3.42 -2.76
CA ILE A 26 5.26 -2.13 -2.91
C ILE A 26 5.85 -1.31 -4.05
N GLU A 27 7.18 -1.20 -4.13
CA GLU A 27 7.85 -0.48 -5.22
C GLU A 27 7.47 -1.09 -6.57
N LYS A 28 7.51 -2.42 -6.68
CA LYS A 28 7.08 -3.13 -7.89
C LYS A 28 5.60 -2.90 -8.21
N LEU A 29 4.72 -2.86 -7.20
CA LEU A 29 3.31 -2.53 -7.42
C LEU A 29 3.17 -1.14 -8.04
N ILE A 30 3.84 -0.13 -7.49
CA ILE A 30 3.77 1.26 -7.97
C ILE A 30 4.35 1.40 -9.39
N GLU A 31 5.41 0.66 -9.71
CA GLU A 31 6.10 0.76 -11.00
C GLU A 31 5.37 0.05 -12.14
N ASP A 32 4.80 -1.13 -11.86
CA ASP A 32 4.34 -2.06 -12.90
C ASP A 32 2.81 -2.18 -12.99
N ALA A 33 2.07 -1.86 -11.93
CA ALA A 33 0.63 -2.09 -11.89
C ALA A 33 -0.15 -1.02 -12.68
N PRO A 34 -1.28 -1.39 -13.30
CA PRO A 34 -2.17 -0.41 -13.90
C PRO A 34 -2.82 0.46 -12.82
N ASP A 35 -3.14 1.72 -13.12
CA ASP A 35 -3.69 2.72 -12.17
C ASP A 35 -4.84 2.19 -11.32
N ARG A 36 -5.75 1.40 -11.91
CA ARG A 36 -6.90 0.81 -11.20
C ARG A 36 -6.49 -0.12 -10.04
N ASP A 37 -5.33 -0.76 -10.14
CA ASP A 37 -4.80 -1.68 -9.13
C ASP A 37 -4.05 -0.91 -8.01
N LEU A 38 -3.70 0.37 -8.26
CA LEU A 38 -3.16 1.29 -7.26
C LEU A 38 -4.27 1.95 -6.42
N CYS A 39 -5.51 1.95 -6.92
CA CYS A 39 -6.67 2.39 -6.17
C CYS A 39 -7.17 1.29 -5.21
N ARG A 40 -7.50 1.67 -3.97
CA ARG A 40 -8.12 0.79 -2.96
C ARG A 40 -7.33 -0.51 -2.71
N ILE A 41 -6.02 -0.39 -2.58
CA ILE A 41 -5.15 -1.51 -2.20
C ILE A 41 -5.59 -2.02 -0.82
N ASN A 42 -5.87 -3.32 -0.73
CA ASN A 42 -6.10 -4.00 0.54
C ASN A 42 -4.78 -4.65 1.00
N ALA A 43 -4.17 -4.11 2.06
CA ALA A 43 -2.87 -4.57 2.56
C ALA A 43 -2.86 -6.06 2.97
N ILE A 44 -3.96 -6.56 3.54
CA ILE A 44 -4.10 -7.96 3.95
C ILE A 44 -4.16 -8.87 2.72
N ALA A 45 -5.01 -8.52 1.75
CA ALA A 45 -5.10 -9.27 0.49
C ALA A 45 -3.79 -9.21 -0.30
N PHE A 46 -3.10 -8.08 -0.26
CA PHE A 46 -1.77 -7.91 -0.85
C PHE A 46 -0.75 -8.86 -0.18
N ALA A 47 -0.71 -8.90 1.15
CA ALA A 47 0.18 -9.82 1.88
C ALA A 47 -0.05 -11.28 1.48
N ALA A 48 -1.31 -11.72 1.45
CA ALA A 48 -1.70 -13.06 1.06
C ALA A 48 -1.28 -13.38 -0.39
N ARG A 49 -1.58 -12.48 -1.34
CA ARG A 49 -1.23 -12.65 -2.77
C ARG A 49 0.27 -12.77 -2.99
N HIS A 50 1.06 -12.00 -2.24
CA HIS A 50 2.51 -11.97 -2.37
C HIS A 50 3.23 -12.96 -1.43
N LYS A 51 2.48 -13.75 -0.63
CA LYS A 51 3.00 -14.71 0.35
C LYS A 51 4.00 -14.07 1.33
N LEU A 52 3.67 -12.87 1.79
CA LEU A 52 4.44 -12.12 2.76
C LEU A 52 3.79 -12.18 4.15
N ASN A 53 4.58 -11.91 5.18
CA ASN A 53 4.03 -11.75 6.53
C ASN A 53 3.09 -10.53 6.54
N GLU A 54 1.88 -10.72 7.07
CA GLU A 54 0.82 -9.73 7.06
C GLU A 54 1.17 -8.47 7.84
N GLU A 55 1.67 -8.61 9.06
CA GLU A 55 2.06 -7.48 9.92
C GLU A 55 3.16 -6.64 9.27
N ASP A 56 4.15 -7.29 8.66
CA ASP A 56 5.24 -6.61 7.95
C ASP A 56 4.76 -5.80 6.74
N VAL A 57 3.75 -6.31 6.02
CA VAL A 57 3.12 -5.62 4.90
C VAL A 57 2.28 -4.45 5.39
N ILE A 58 1.46 -4.65 6.42
CA ILE A 58 0.67 -3.57 7.02
C ILE A 58 1.59 -2.45 7.52
N ALA A 59 2.67 -2.80 8.22
CA ALA A 59 3.66 -1.84 8.69
C ALA A 59 4.29 -1.05 7.52
N ALA A 60 4.65 -1.73 6.42
CA ALA A 60 5.20 -1.05 5.25
C ALA A 60 4.21 -0.07 4.59
N PHE A 61 2.93 -0.44 4.46
CA PHE A 61 1.90 0.48 3.97
C PHE A 61 1.67 1.66 4.92
N LEU A 62 1.69 1.44 6.24
CA LEU A 62 1.59 2.51 7.24
C LEU A 62 2.77 3.49 7.18
N HIS A 63 4.00 2.98 7.02
CA HIS A 63 5.16 3.83 6.79
C HIS A 63 5.03 4.61 5.47
N GLY A 64 4.58 3.96 4.39
CA GLY A 64 4.30 4.61 3.12
C GLY A 64 3.24 5.72 3.24
N ALA A 65 2.19 5.50 4.03
CA ALA A 65 1.16 6.51 4.29
C ALA A 65 1.73 7.71 5.06
N ARG A 66 2.56 7.47 6.09
CA ARG A 66 3.26 8.53 6.82
C ARG A 66 4.19 9.37 5.92
N LEU A 67 4.75 8.76 4.87
CA LEU A 67 5.59 9.43 3.87
C LEU A 67 4.79 10.11 2.76
N GLY A 68 3.45 10.00 2.75
CA GLY A 68 2.59 10.56 1.72
C GLY A 68 2.56 9.76 0.40
N ILE A 69 3.08 8.53 0.39
CA ILE A 69 3.03 7.63 -0.78
C ILE A 69 1.61 7.07 -0.95
N PHE A 70 0.91 6.83 0.16
CA PHE A 70 -0.45 6.30 0.19
C PHE A 70 -1.35 7.15 1.09
N ASP A 71 -2.64 7.15 0.78
CA ASP A 71 -3.67 7.50 1.74
C ASP A 71 -4.32 6.21 2.25
N MET A 72 -4.49 6.10 3.57
CA MET A 72 -4.90 4.86 4.21
C MET A 72 -6.11 5.07 5.12
N SER A 73 -7.20 4.41 4.75
CA SER A 73 -8.48 4.45 5.47
C SER A 73 -8.91 3.04 5.85
N TRP A 74 -9.39 2.85 7.08
CA TRP A 74 -10.07 1.61 7.48
C TRP A 74 -11.56 1.74 7.26
N ASN A 75 -12.04 1.12 6.19
CA ASN A 75 -13.45 1.17 5.81
C ASN A 75 -14.15 -0.15 6.14
N ILE A 76 -15.36 -0.05 6.69
CA ILE A 76 -16.27 -1.19 6.73
C ILE A 76 -16.96 -1.29 5.37
N LEU A 77 -16.88 -2.44 4.72
CA LEU A 77 -17.50 -2.64 3.41
C LEU A 77 -18.79 -3.45 3.56
N CYS A 78 -19.85 -3.01 2.87
CA CYS A 78 -21.09 -3.78 2.74
C CYS A 78 -20.80 -5.07 1.95
N PRO A 79 -21.08 -6.27 2.51
CA PRO A 79 -20.78 -7.52 1.83
C PRO A 79 -21.63 -7.74 0.58
N ALA A 80 -22.76 -7.03 0.42
CA ALA A 80 -23.66 -7.20 -0.72
C ALA A 80 -23.26 -6.36 -1.94
N CYS A 81 -22.85 -5.09 -1.75
CA CYS A 81 -22.57 -4.17 -2.86
C CYS A 81 -21.11 -3.67 -2.91
N GLY A 82 -20.28 -3.97 -1.90
CA GLY A 82 -18.91 -3.46 -1.80
C GLY A 82 -18.82 -1.95 -1.52
N GLY A 83 -19.95 -1.30 -1.23
CA GLY A 83 -20.00 0.09 -0.80
C GLY A 83 -19.33 0.28 0.56
N VAL A 84 -18.68 1.43 0.75
CA VAL A 84 -18.17 1.83 2.07
C VAL A 84 -19.36 2.20 2.93
N LEU A 85 -19.52 1.51 4.05
CA LEU A 85 -20.47 1.89 5.09
C LEU A 85 -19.84 3.02 5.90
N ASP A 86 -20.50 4.17 5.90
CA ASP A 86 -20.10 5.28 6.73
C ASP A 86 -20.45 4.96 8.18
N SER A 87 -19.44 4.73 9.01
CA SER A 87 -19.58 4.67 10.45
C SER A 87 -19.37 6.08 10.98
N GLY A 88 -20.36 6.96 10.76
CA GLY A 88 -20.25 8.37 11.09
C GLY A 88 -19.80 8.63 12.53
N ALA A 89 -18.71 9.37 12.67
CA ALA A 89 -18.33 10.19 13.82
C ALA A 89 -17.43 11.33 13.32
#